data_AF-A0A0F8U0R3-F1
#
_entry.id   AF-A0A0F8U0R3-F1
#
_cell.length_a   1.000
_cell.length_b   1.000
_cell.length_c   1.000
_cell.angle_alpha   90.00
_cell.angle_beta   90.00
_cell.angle_gamma   90.00
#
_symmetry.space_group_name_H-M   'P 1'
#
loop_
_entity.id
_entity.type
_entity.pdbx_description
1 polymer ?
#
loop_
_entity_poly.entity_id
_entity_poly.type
_entity_poly.pdbx_seq_one_letter_code
_entity_poly.pdbx_strand_id
1 'polypeptide(L)'
;MIARRQGRSRRLVVVFLGISTLLGLLWMGTGYSDASNGREEEALETIAGSRRVTKVSMLYGARNVLYERALQSHRRHAERWGYGMDVLQQDISVGYWNKPSYLLSLVIAELTKPGLDRVEWFMWVDADSIIINPAIPVEIFLPPFDVDSIHIVASKDHNGLNTGVFFLRVSQWTVNMLIEVLGYPAYNPDAHLGFQEDQTSMAVILNKTTGGPDGKGYRDGLVYLPRTWINTYEWKHAYEGTKGNLLVHFPGLEDERWPHMSTWLDIVETKPEEWEVPLEETWYMHESRSFWGRIREAKKAISSYEALSKITSSSSRNRERFELAARELGKVLHETPFDGELLQQRIDDWNVLGAAY
;
A
#
# COMPACT_ATOMS: atom_id res chain seq x y z
N MET A 1 -80.32 15.68 -29.64
CA MET A 1 -79.56 14.58 -30.29
C MET A 1 -78.30 14.32 -29.47
N ILE A 2 -78.34 13.44 -28.48
CA ILE A 2 -78.00 12.00 -28.57
C ILE A 2 -76.64 11.72 -29.23
N ALA A 3 -75.67 11.46 -28.34
CA ALA A 3 -74.71 10.35 -28.31
C ALA A 3 -73.88 10.00 -29.55
N ARG A 4 -72.56 9.94 -29.35
CA ARG A 4 -71.74 8.70 -29.36
C ARG A 4 -70.29 9.05 -29.64
N ARG A 5 -69.43 9.12 -28.61
CA ARG A 5 -67.97 8.96 -28.75
C ARG A 5 -67.29 8.58 -27.41
N GLN A 6 -67.84 7.58 -26.71
CA GLN A 6 -67.22 7.03 -25.49
C GLN A 6 -66.98 5.50 -25.57
N GLY A 7 -66.94 4.92 -26.78
CA GLY A 7 -66.76 3.47 -26.97
C GLY A 7 -65.36 3.01 -27.40
N ARG A 8 -64.51 3.91 -27.95
CA ARG A 8 -63.22 3.51 -28.54
C ARG A 8 -62.02 3.62 -27.58
N SER A 9 -61.98 4.60 -26.67
CA SER A 9 -60.82 4.74 -25.77
C SER A 9 -60.80 3.70 -24.64
N ARG A 10 -61.95 3.27 -24.11
CA ARG A 10 -62.01 2.23 -23.08
C ARG A 10 -61.58 0.84 -23.59
N ARG A 11 -61.84 0.50 -24.86
CA ARG A 11 -61.37 -0.77 -25.45
C ARG A 11 -59.86 -0.78 -25.70
N LEU A 12 -59.27 0.36 -26.07
CA LEU A 12 -57.82 0.49 -26.23
C LEU A 12 -57.10 0.41 -24.88
N VAL A 13 -57.61 1.07 -23.84
CA VAL A 13 -57.01 1.04 -22.50
C VAL A 13 -57.06 -0.36 -21.87
N VAL A 14 -58.15 -1.10 -22.06
CA VAL A 14 -58.26 -2.48 -21.54
C VAL A 14 -57.37 -3.47 -22.30
N VAL A 15 -57.15 -3.28 -23.61
CA VAL A 15 -56.21 -4.10 -24.40
C VAL A 15 -54.76 -3.81 -24.00
N PHE A 16 -54.40 -2.53 -23.76
CA PHE A 16 -53.05 -2.18 -23.28
C PHE A 16 -52.78 -2.74 -21.87
N LEU A 17 -53.75 -2.68 -20.95
CA LEU A 17 -53.61 -3.26 -19.61
C LEU A 17 -53.49 -4.80 -19.62
N GLY A 18 -54.17 -5.47 -20.56
CA GLY A 18 -54.06 -6.92 -20.77
C GLY A 18 -52.71 -7.36 -21.35
N ILE A 19 -52.13 -6.58 -22.26
CA ILE A 19 -50.81 -6.87 -22.85
C ILE A 19 -49.68 -6.61 -21.83
N SER A 20 -49.78 -5.57 -21.01
CA SER A 20 -48.80 -5.30 -19.95
C SER A 20 -48.82 -6.35 -18.82
N THR A 21 -49.99 -6.93 -18.52
CA THR A 21 -50.09 -8.02 -17.53
C THR A 21 -49.61 -9.36 -18.08
N LEU A 22 -49.83 -9.64 -19.38
CA LEU A 22 -49.26 -10.82 -20.04
C LEU A 22 -47.74 -10.75 -20.22
N LEU A 23 -47.18 -9.57 -20.50
CA LEU A 23 -45.72 -9.36 -20.53
C LEU A 23 -45.09 -9.44 -19.13
N GLY A 24 -45.78 -8.94 -18.10
CA GLY A 24 -45.33 -9.07 -16.70
C GLY A 24 -45.34 -10.52 -16.19
N LEU A 25 -46.30 -11.34 -16.64
CA LEU A 25 -46.36 -12.76 -16.29
C LEU A 25 -45.38 -13.63 -17.10
N LEU A 26 -45.05 -13.25 -18.34
CA LEU A 26 -43.95 -13.86 -19.10
C LEU A 26 -42.58 -13.51 -18.52
N TRP A 27 -42.40 -12.32 -17.95
CA TRP A 27 -41.17 -11.92 -17.26
C TRP A 27 -41.01 -12.54 -15.87
N MET A 28 -42.10 -12.94 -15.21
CA MET A 28 -42.07 -13.73 -13.98
C MET A 28 -41.94 -15.25 -14.19
N GLY A 29 -42.04 -15.73 -15.44
CA GLY A 29 -42.05 -17.16 -15.79
C GLY A 29 -40.75 -17.72 -16.38
N THR A 30 -39.80 -16.87 -16.74
CA THR A 30 -38.45 -17.31 -17.14
C THR A 30 -37.48 -16.87 -16.07
N GLY A 31 -37.13 -17.79 -15.16
CA GLY A 31 -35.95 -17.64 -14.33
C GLY A 31 -34.74 -17.45 -15.23
N TYR A 32 -34.40 -16.19 -15.49
CA TYR A 32 -33.12 -15.81 -16.04
C TYR A 32 -32.15 -16.00 -14.87
N SER A 33 -31.55 -17.18 -14.82
CA SER A 33 -30.52 -17.50 -13.85
C SER A 33 -29.41 -16.47 -13.97
N ASP A 34 -29.11 -15.90 -12.82
CA ASP A 34 -28.20 -14.82 -12.45
C ASP A 34 -26.72 -15.12 -12.79
N ALA A 35 -26.44 -15.43 -14.06
CA ALA A 35 -25.09 -15.78 -14.54
C ALA A 35 -24.34 -14.58 -15.16
N SER A 36 -25.06 -13.51 -15.55
CA SER A 36 -24.45 -12.29 -16.08
C SER A 36 -24.07 -11.31 -14.97
N ASN A 37 -24.90 -11.18 -13.93
CA ASN A 37 -24.62 -10.30 -12.79
C ASN A 37 -23.45 -10.85 -11.97
N GLY A 38 -23.42 -12.17 -11.74
CA GLY A 38 -22.26 -12.84 -11.13
C GLY A 38 -20.98 -12.71 -11.94
N ARG A 39 -21.03 -12.72 -13.29
CA ARG A 39 -19.84 -12.48 -14.13
C ARG A 39 -19.41 -11.03 -14.19
N GLU A 40 -20.32 -10.09 -14.03
CA GLU A 40 -20.02 -8.66 -14.01
C GLU A 40 -19.51 -8.22 -12.63
N GLU A 41 -20.05 -8.77 -11.54
CA GLU A 41 -19.49 -8.65 -10.18
C GLU A 41 -18.16 -9.39 -10.04
N GLU A 42 -18.00 -10.59 -10.59
CA GLU A 42 -16.75 -11.34 -10.57
C GLU A 42 -15.71 -10.70 -11.50
N ALA A 43 -16.10 -10.13 -12.64
CA ALA A 43 -15.22 -9.30 -13.46
C ALA A 43 -14.89 -7.97 -12.78
N LEU A 44 -15.82 -7.35 -12.06
CA LEU A 44 -15.57 -6.15 -11.26
C LEU A 44 -14.75 -6.46 -10.01
N GLU A 45 -14.85 -7.64 -9.39
CA GLU A 45 -13.98 -8.12 -8.30
C GLU A 45 -12.61 -8.57 -8.82
N THR A 46 -12.53 -9.06 -10.05
CA THR A 46 -11.25 -9.39 -10.70
C THR A 46 -10.54 -8.12 -11.18
N ILE A 47 -11.28 -7.10 -11.63
CA ILE A 47 -10.77 -5.75 -11.97
C ILE A 47 -10.54 -4.91 -10.70
N ALA A 48 -11.33 -5.11 -9.63
CA ALA A 48 -11.16 -4.50 -8.31
C ALA A 48 -10.25 -5.30 -7.37
N GLY A 49 -9.73 -6.45 -7.82
CA GLY A 49 -8.90 -7.36 -7.02
C GLY A 49 -7.40 -7.07 -7.10
N SER A 50 -6.95 -6.32 -8.11
CA SER A 50 -5.56 -5.86 -8.20
C SER A 50 -5.49 -4.37 -7.87
N ARG A 51 -4.59 -4.01 -6.95
CA ARG A 51 -4.33 -2.60 -6.61
C ARG A 51 -3.75 -1.91 -7.85
N ARG A 52 -4.24 -0.71 -8.19
CA ARG A 52 -3.63 0.12 -9.24
C ARG A 52 -2.32 0.72 -8.72
N VAL A 53 -1.20 0.09 -9.06
CA VAL A 53 0.15 0.51 -8.63
C VAL A 53 0.89 1.21 -9.77
N THR A 54 1.63 2.26 -9.44
CA THR A 54 2.64 2.84 -10.33
C THR A 54 3.97 2.90 -9.59
N LYS A 55 5.04 2.42 -10.23
CA LYS A 55 6.39 2.57 -9.71
C LYS A 55 6.91 3.97 -9.98
N VAL A 56 7.65 4.53 -9.04
CA VAL A 56 8.20 5.87 -9.12
C VAL A 56 9.69 5.84 -8.81
N SER A 57 10.49 6.54 -9.60
CA SER A 57 11.92 6.71 -9.35
C SER A 57 12.41 8.08 -9.84
N MET A 58 13.71 8.32 -9.74
CA MET A 58 14.37 9.49 -10.29
C MET A 58 15.73 9.10 -10.87
N LEU A 59 16.06 9.65 -12.04
CA LEU A 59 17.37 9.50 -12.67
C LEU A 59 17.62 10.71 -13.58
N TYR A 60 18.53 11.57 -13.17
CA TYR A 60 18.92 12.80 -13.87
C TYR A 60 20.41 13.08 -13.67
N GLY A 61 20.95 14.08 -14.39
CA GLY A 61 22.36 14.44 -14.33
C GLY A 61 23.23 13.62 -15.29
N ALA A 62 24.47 13.33 -14.87
CA ALA A 62 25.41 12.58 -15.71
C ALA A 62 24.90 11.16 -15.98
N ARG A 63 25.05 10.72 -17.24
CA ARG A 63 24.58 9.42 -17.68
C ARG A 63 25.23 8.29 -16.87
N ASN A 64 24.43 7.40 -16.32
CA ASN A 64 24.87 6.17 -15.66
C ASN A 64 24.14 4.95 -16.25
N VAL A 65 24.88 4.12 -16.99
CA VAL A 65 24.33 2.96 -17.71
C VAL A 65 23.81 1.89 -16.76
N LEU A 66 24.41 1.73 -15.56
CA LEU A 66 23.97 0.73 -14.59
C LEU A 66 22.62 1.13 -13.97
N TYR A 67 22.42 2.41 -13.67
CA TYR A 67 21.11 2.91 -13.24
C TYR A 67 20.06 2.84 -14.35
N GLU A 68 20.43 3.15 -15.60
CA GLU A 68 19.53 2.96 -16.75
C GLU A 68 19.05 1.50 -16.84
N ARG A 69 19.98 0.53 -16.79
CA ARG A 69 19.68 -0.92 -16.81
C ARG A 69 18.85 -1.36 -15.60
N ALA A 70 19.18 -0.87 -14.40
CA ALA A 70 18.42 -1.16 -13.19
C ALA A 70 16.96 -0.69 -13.31
N LEU A 71 16.73 0.54 -13.77
CA LEU A 71 15.38 1.04 -14.06
C LEU A 71 14.69 0.25 -15.19
N GLN A 72 15.42 -0.27 -16.18
CA GLN A 72 14.83 -1.17 -17.17
C GLN A 72 14.33 -2.48 -16.55
N SER A 73 15.00 -3.02 -15.53
CA SER A 73 14.47 -4.18 -14.80
C SER A 73 13.11 -3.88 -14.15
N HIS A 74 12.96 -2.68 -13.58
CA HIS A 74 11.69 -2.21 -13.01
C HIS A 74 10.61 -1.99 -14.06
N ARG A 75 10.96 -1.45 -15.23
CA ARG A 75 10.03 -1.26 -16.36
C ARG A 75 9.51 -2.59 -16.90
N ARG A 76 10.40 -3.56 -17.16
CA ARG A 76 9.99 -4.91 -17.60
C ARG A 76 9.03 -5.58 -16.60
N HIS A 77 9.30 -5.41 -15.30
CA HIS A 77 8.41 -5.89 -14.26
C HIS A 77 7.06 -5.15 -14.23
N ALA A 78 7.07 -3.83 -14.38
CA ALA A 78 5.85 -3.04 -14.48
C ALA A 78 4.99 -3.46 -15.69
N GLU A 79 5.61 -3.64 -16.85
CA GLU A 79 4.95 -4.12 -18.07
C GLU A 79 4.32 -5.51 -17.88
N ARG A 80 5.03 -6.44 -17.23
CA ARG A 80 4.51 -7.80 -16.96
C ARG A 80 3.21 -7.80 -16.17
N TRP A 81 3.08 -6.88 -15.22
CA TRP A 81 1.96 -6.82 -14.27
C TRP A 81 0.98 -5.67 -14.56
N GLY A 82 1.18 -4.91 -15.63
CA GLY A 82 0.30 -3.80 -16.00
C GLY A 82 0.43 -2.56 -15.10
N TYR A 83 1.56 -2.37 -14.42
CA TYR A 83 1.81 -1.18 -13.60
C TYR A 83 2.33 -0.01 -14.45
N GLY A 84 2.14 1.21 -13.94
CA GLY A 84 2.85 2.38 -14.44
C GLY A 84 4.32 2.43 -13.98
N MET A 85 5.14 3.23 -14.67
CA MET A 85 6.48 3.61 -14.23
C MET A 85 6.74 5.09 -14.55
N ASP A 86 6.92 5.90 -13.51
CA ASP A 86 7.26 7.31 -13.59
C ASP A 86 8.72 7.53 -13.13
N VAL A 87 9.51 8.26 -13.92
CA VAL A 87 10.90 8.58 -13.58
C VAL A 87 11.11 10.07 -13.71
N LEU A 88 11.45 10.75 -12.61
CA LEU A 88 11.88 12.14 -12.65
C LEU A 88 13.22 12.23 -13.39
N GLN A 89 13.25 13.01 -14.48
CA GLN A 89 14.44 13.17 -15.33
C GLN A 89 15.11 14.54 -15.21
N GLN A 90 14.59 15.42 -14.34
CA GLN A 90 15.11 16.77 -14.13
C GLN A 90 15.28 17.02 -12.65
N ASP A 91 16.32 17.77 -12.30
CA ASP A 91 16.55 18.23 -10.93
C ASP A 91 15.58 19.39 -10.63
N ILE A 92 14.62 19.16 -9.72
CA ILE A 92 13.54 20.11 -9.41
C ILE A 92 13.65 20.70 -8.01
N SER A 93 14.53 20.15 -7.17
CA SER A 93 14.77 20.58 -5.80
C SER A 93 16.24 20.39 -5.43
N VAL A 94 16.68 20.87 -4.27
CA VAL A 94 18.07 20.72 -3.85
C VAL A 94 18.28 19.35 -3.22
N GLY A 95 19.21 18.55 -3.75
CA GLY A 95 19.67 17.31 -3.13
C GLY A 95 18.55 16.30 -2.86
N TYR A 96 18.49 15.80 -1.63
CA TYR A 96 17.55 14.77 -1.17
C TYR A 96 16.07 15.19 -1.23
N TRP A 97 15.78 16.48 -1.36
CA TRP A 97 14.41 16.99 -1.40
C TRP A 97 13.67 16.73 -2.72
N ASN A 98 14.35 16.22 -3.76
CA ASN A 98 13.72 15.84 -5.03
C ASN A 98 12.66 14.74 -4.86
N LYS A 99 12.97 13.70 -4.08
CA LYS A 99 12.06 12.58 -3.82
C LYS A 99 10.71 13.03 -3.24
N PRO A 100 10.64 13.70 -2.07
CA PRO A 100 9.37 14.15 -1.52
C PRO A 100 8.67 15.22 -2.38
N SER A 101 9.43 16.09 -3.07
CA SER A 101 8.86 17.11 -3.97
C SER A 101 8.16 16.47 -5.17
N TYR A 102 8.82 15.49 -5.80
CA TYR A 102 8.26 14.78 -6.94
C TYR A 102 7.06 13.94 -6.55
N LEU A 103 7.16 13.18 -5.45
CA LEU A 103 6.05 12.41 -4.90
C LEU A 103 4.83 13.30 -4.60
N LEU A 104 5.04 14.48 -4.01
CA LEU A 104 3.95 15.43 -3.75
C LEU A 104 3.27 15.85 -5.06
N SER A 105 4.06 16.17 -6.10
CA SER A 105 3.53 16.57 -7.40
C SER A 105 2.68 15.45 -8.04
N LEU A 106 3.13 14.20 -7.97
CA LEU A 106 2.43 13.04 -8.52
C LEU A 106 1.13 12.74 -7.75
N VAL A 107 1.17 12.77 -6.41
CA VAL A 107 -0.02 12.56 -5.58
C VAL A 107 -1.08 13.62 -5.88
N ILE A 108 -0.69 14.89 -5.99
CA ILE A 108 -1.61 15.97 -6.36
C ILE A 108 -2.20 15.71 -7.75
N ALA A 109 -1.37 15.37 -8.74
CA ALA A 109 -1.84 15.08 -10.10
C ALA A 109 -2.85 13.93 -10.13
N GLU A 110 -2.58 12.82 -9.45
CA GLU A 110 -3.52 11.68 -9.35
C GLU A 110 -4.82 12.06 -8.64
N LEU A 111 -4.77 12.89 -7.59
CA LEU A 111 -5.97 13.37 -6.90
C LEU A 111 -6.89 14.21 -7.80
N THR A 112 -6.39 14.78 -8.90
CA THR A 112 -7.21 15.48 -9.89
C THR A 112 -7.97 14.55 -10.85
N LYS A 113 -7.59 13.26 -10.92
CA LYS A 113 -8.23 12.27 -11.78
C LYS A 113 -9.50 11.68 -11.13
N PRO A 114 -10.47 11.21 -11.93
CA PRO A 114 -11.58 10.38 -11.46
C PRO A 114 -11.07 9.14 -10.72
N GLY A 115 -11.83 8.64 -9.75
CA GLY A 115 -11.37 7.57 -8.85
C GLY A 115 -10.98 6.26 -9.54
N LEU A 116 -11.68 5.89 -10.62
CA LEU A 116 -11.42 4.66 -11.38
C LEU A 116 -10.14 4.74 -12.23
N ASP A 117 -9.77 5.95 -12.68
CA ASP A 117 -8.57 6.19 -13.51
C ASP A 117 -7.32 6.50 -12.67
N ARG A 118 -7.50 6.61 -11.35
CA ARG A 118 -6.47 7.04 -10.41
C ARG A 118 -5.60 5.86 -9.98
N VAL A 119 -4.29 6.09 -9.94
CA VAL A 119 -3.35 5.23 -9.22
C VAL A 119 -3.73 5.17 -7.73
N GLU A 120 -3.83 3.98 -7.15
CA GLU A 120 -4.10 3.84 -5.72
C GLU A 120 -2.82 3.99 -4.89
N TRP A 121 -1.73 3.41 -5.39
CA TRP A 121 -0.45 3.33 -4.69
C TRP A 121 0.71 3.65 -5.62
N PHE A 122 1.61 4.47 -5.13
CA PHE A 122 2.95 4.58 -5.69
C PHE A 122 3.91 3.67 -4.95
N MET A 123 4.78 2.98 -5.67
CA MET A 123 5.95 2.28 -5.13
C MET A 123 7.19 3.08 -5.49
N TRP A 124 7.78 3.78 -4.53
CA TRP A 124 9.08 4.41 -4.74
C TRP A 124 10.17 3.35 -4.79
N VAL A 125 11.09 3.49 -5.74
CA VAL A 125 12.31 2.67 -5.86
C VAL A 125 13.50 3.56 -6.17
N ASP A 126 14.56 3.48 -5.37
CA ASP A 126 15.84 4.13 -5.68
C ASP A 126 16.47 3.46 -6.93
N ALA A 127 17.22 4.25 -7.72
CA ALA A 127 17.77 3.82 -9.02
C ALA A 127 18.86 2.75 -8.89
N ASP A 128 19.40 2.56 -7.68
CA ASP A 128 20.30 1.48 -7.30
C ASP A 128 19.53 0.27 -6.72
N SER A 129 18.37 -0.06 -7.30
CA SER A 129 17.64 -1.30 -7.03
C SER A 129 17.29 -2.04 -8.32
N ILE A 130 17.37 -3.37 -8.30
CA ILE A 130 17.18 -4.24 -9.47
C ILE A 130 16.11 -5.28 -9.14
N ILE A 131 15.12 -5.46 -10.01
CA ILE A 131 14.18 -6.60 -9.93
C ILE A 131 14.92 -7.88 -10.29
N ILE A 132 14.93 -8.85 -9.37
CA ILE A 132 15.60 -10.16 -9.56
C ILE A 132 14.61 -11.31 -9.75
N ASN A 133 13.40 -11.19 -9.20
CA ASN A 133 12.31 -12.13 -9.45
C ASN A 133 11.10 -11.38 -10.05
N PRO A 134 10.96 -11.34 -11.38
CA PRO A 134 9.87 -10.61 -12.02
C PRO A 134 8.50 -11.29 -11.84
N ALA A 135 8.44 -12.52 -11.31
CA ALA A 135 7.19 -13.25 -11.08
C ALA A 135 6.43 -12.82 -9.82
N ILE A 136 6.94 -11.86 -9.05
CA ILE A 136 6.30 -11.40 -7.81
C ILE A 136 5.51 -10.11 -8.08
N PRO A 137 4.17 -10.12 -8.03
CA PRO A 137 3.36 -8.91 -8.10
C PRO A 137 3.53 -8.08 -6.83
N VAL A 138 3.55 -6.75 -6.93
CA VAL A 138 3.81 -5.88 -5.76
C VAL A 138 2.56 -5.62 -4.92
N GLU A 139 1.36 -5.81 -5.45
CA GLU A 139 0.12 -5.62 -4.70
C GLU A 139 -0.06 -6.61 -3.54
N ILE A 140 0.67 -7.73 -3.53
CA ILE A 140 0.65 -8.68 -2.41
C ILE A 140 1.22 -8.06 -1.13
N PHE A 141 2.06 -7.02 -1.26
CA PHE A 141 2.66 -6.30 -0.15
C PHE A 141 1.79 -5.16 0.36
N LEU A 142 0.67 -4.87 -0.29
CA LEU A 142 -0.23 -3.78 0.07
C LEU A 142 -1.32 -4.25 1.04
N PRO A 143 -1.85 -3.35 1.88
CA PRO A 143 -2.94 -3.70 2.78
C PRO A 143 -4.16 -4.19 1.99
N PRO A 144 -4.96 -5.11 2.53
CA PRO A 144 -6.27 -5.43 1.98
C PRO A 144 -7.22 -4.23 2.05
N PHE A 145 -8.29 -4.21 1.26
CA PHE A 145 -9.18 -3.05 1.12
C PHE A 145 -9.83 -2.60 2.43
N ASP A 146 -10.06 -3.52 3.36
CA ASP A 146 -10.65 -3.26 4.67
C ASP A 146 -9.65 -2.68 5.69
N VAL A 147 -8.36 -2.68 5.38
CA VAL A 147 -7.31 -2.04 6.19
C VAL A 147 -6.93 -0.69 5.53
N ASP A 148 -7.93 0.19 5.46
CA ASP A 148 -7.85 1.46 4.72
C ASP A 148 -7.10 2.59 5.46
N SER A 149 -6.93 2.47 6.77
CA SER A 149 -6.17 3.43 7.58
C SER A 149 -4.67 3.52 7.25
N ILE A 150 -4.13 2.60 6.44
CA ILE A 150 -2.71 2.58 6.07
C ILE A 150 -2.47 3.39 4.80
N HIS A 151 -1.48 4.27 4.87
CA HIS A 151 -1.09 5.19 3.81
C HIS A 151 0.37 5.02 3.41
N ILE A 152 1.23 4.47 4.28
CA ILE A 152 2.63 4.18 3.99
C ILE A 152 2.93 2.74 4.37
N VAL A 153 3.56 2.01 3.46
CA VAL A 153 4.12 0.68 3.71
C VAL A 153 5.62 0.76 3.43
N ALA A 154 6.44 0.61 4.46
CA ALA A 154 7.89 0.79 4.35
C ALA A 154 8.64 -0.38 4.98
N SER A 155 9.96 -0.27 5.04
CA SER A 155 10.83 -1.22 5.74
C SER A 155 11.71 -0.46 6.75
N LYS A 156 12.32 -1.20 7.68
CA LYS A 156 13.32 -0.65 8.59
C LYS A 156 14.71 -1.20 8.32
N ASP A 157 15.71 -0.34 8.45
CA ASP A 157 17.12 -0.73 8.56
C ASP A 157 17.72 -0.24 9.89
N HIS A 158 19.05 -0.23 9.98
CA HIS A 158 19.77 0.19 11.19
C HIS A 158 19.53 1.65 11.58
N ASN A 159 19.02 2.49 10.67
CA ASN A 159 18.69 3.90 10.90
C ASN A 159 17.19 4.13 11.14
N GLY A 160 16.39 3.07 11.28
CA GLY A 160 14.94 3.18 11.40
C GLY A 160 14.26 3.13 10.04
N LEU A 161 13.43 4.11 9.71
CA LEU A 161 12.72 4.16 8.42
C LEU A 161 13.71 4.10 7.25
N ASN A 162 13.50 3.18 6.30
CA ASN A 162 14.17 3.20 5.02
C ASN A 162 13.23 3.69 3.91
N THR A 163 13.69 4.64 3.10
CA THR A 163 12.94 5.27 2.00
C THR A 163 13.50 4.92 0.62
N GLY A 164 14.35 3.89 0.52
CA GLY A 164 14.87 3.42 -0.76
C GLY A 164 13.87 2.57 -1.53
N VAL A 165 13.06 1.78 -0.82
CA VAL A 165 11.88 1.11 -1.38
C VAL A 165 10.72 1.17 -0.39
N PHE A 166 9.63 1.82 -0.79
CA PHE A 166 8.41 1.93 0.02
C PHE A 166 7.19 2.24 -0.85
N PHE A 167 6.00 2.06 -0.28
CA PHE A 167 4.74 2.38 -0.91
C PHE A 167 4.09 3.59 -0.24
N LEU A 168 3.50 4.48 -1.03
CA LEU A 168 2.59 5.51 -0.54
C LEU A 168 1.23 5.44 -1.23
N ARG A 169 0.17 5.63 -0.47
CA ARG A 169 -1.19 5.71 -0.98
C ARG A 169 -1.45 7.09 -1.56
N VAL A 170 -2.13 7.17 -2.70
CA VAL A 170 -2.64 8.43 -3.22
C VAL A 170 -3.84 8.87 -2.37
N SER A 171 -3.62 9.87 -1.51
CA SER A 171 -4.64 10.36 -0.59
C SER A 171 -4.33 11.78 -0.09
N GLN A 172 -5.35 12.47 0.41
CA GLN A 172 -5.15 13.77 1.07
C GLN A 172 -4.26 13.66 2.32
N TRP A 173 -4.31 12.52 3.03
CA TRP A 173 -3.41 12.24 4.15
C TRP A 173 -1.94 12.35 3.71
N THR A 174 -1.61 11.77 2.55
CA THR A 174 -0.25 11.75 2.02
C THR A 174 0.21 13.11 1.56
N VAL A 175 -0.69 13.93 0.99
CA VAL A 175 -0.40 15.34 0.66
C VAL A 175 0.03 16.11 1.89
N ASN A 176 -0.74 16.05 2.98
CA ASN A 176 -0.41 16.76 4.22
C ASN A 176 0.90 16.27 4.84
N MET A 177 1.11 14.95 4.84
CA MET A 177 2.35 14.34 5.32
C MET A 177 3.56 14.87 4.54
N LEU A 178 3.53 14.85 3.20
CA LEU A 178 4.64 15.32 2.36
C LEU A 178 4.88 16.83 2.48
N ILE A 179 3.82 17.63 2.63
CA ILE A 179 3.94 19.07 2.92
C ILE A 179 4.69 19.28 4.25
N GLU A 180 4.34 18.53 5.29
CA GLU A 180 5.04 18.62 6.57
C GLU A 180 6.49 18.14 6.48
N VAL A 181 6.78 17.10 5.70
CA VAL A 181 8.15 16.61 5.45
C VAL A 181 9.00 17.69 4.78
N LEU A 182 8.47 18.33 3.74
CA LEU A 182 9.18 19.40 3.02
C LEU A 182 9.31 20.67 3.85
N GLY A 183 8.31 20.99 4.67
CA GLY A 183 8.32 22.15 5.55
C GLY A 183 9.17 21.98 6.81
N TYR A 184 9.47 20.74 7.22
CA TYR A 184 10.14 20.47 8.49
C TYR A 184 11.42 21.27 8.72
N PRO A 185 12.38 21.39 7.77
CA PRO A 185 13.60 22.16 7.98
C PRO A 185 13.33 23.66 8.18
N ALA A 186 12.31 24.21 7.51
CA ALA A 186 11.96 25.63 7.62
C ALA A 186 11.41 25.99 9.01
N TYR A 187 10.68 25.06 9.64
CA TYR A 187 10.15 25.24 10.99
C TYR A 187 11.08 24.75 12.09
N ASN A 188 12.12 23.98 11.76
CA ASN A 188 13.07 23.40 12.70
C ASN A 188 14.52 23.61 12.20
N PRO A 189 14.99 24.87 12.07
CA PRO A 189 16.29 25.16 11.46
C PRO A 189 17.49 24.56 12.22
N ASP A 190 17.32 24.28 13.51
CA ASP A 190 18.35 23.68 14.37
C ASP A 190 18.31 22.13 14.38
N ALA A 191 17.36 21.52 13.67
CA ALA A 191 17.24 20.07 13.62
C ALA A 191 18.39 19.45 12.81
N HIS A 192 19.04 18.44 13.40
CA HIS A 192 20.12 17.73 12.74
C HIS A 192 19.53 16.58 11.91
N LEU A 193 19.37 16.80 10.61
CA LEU A 193 18.77 15.84 9.68
C LEU A 193 19.77 14.81 9.11
N GLY A 194 21.07 15.00 9.32
CA GLY A 194 22.10 14.08 8.84
C GLY A 194 22.25 14.11 7.32
N PHE A 195 22.78 13.02 6.74
CA PHE A 195 23.08 12.95 5.31
C PHE A 195 21.83 12.73 4.44
N GLN A 196 20.87 11.92 4.90
CA GLN A 196 19.64 11.60 4.18
C GLN A 196 18.49 12.44 4.74
N GLU A 197 18.54 13.75 4.49
CA GLU A 197 17.66 14.72 5.15
C GLU A 197 16.17 14.45 4.94
N ASP A 198 15.79 13.99 3.74
CA ASP A 198 14.42 13.65 3.37
C ASP A 198 13.90 12.45 4.17
N GLN A 199 14.71 11.39 4.29
CA GLN A 199 14.39 10.20 5.07
C GLN A 199 14.23 10.53 6.55
N THR A 200 15.16 11.30 7.13
CA THR A 200 15.09 11.69 8.54
C THR A 200 13.90 12.60 8.81
N SER A 201 13.64 13.57 7.94
CA SER A 201 12.43 14.41 8.01
C SER A 201 11.15 13.56 7.95
N MET A 202 11.08 12.63 6.99
CA MET A 202 9.94 11.72 6.84
C MET A 202 9.73 10.84 8.09
N ALA A 203 10.80 10.30 8.67
CA ALA A 203 10.73 9.52 9.90
C ALA A 203 10.18 10.34 11.08
N VAL A 204 10.60 11.61 11.22
CA VAL A 204 10.09 12.51 12.27
C VAL A 204 8.60 12.78 12.08
N ILE A 205 8.18 13.14 10.86
CA ILE A 205 6.77 13.43 10.57
C ILE A 205 5.91 12.18 10.78
N LEU A 206 6.33 11.03 10.28
CA LEU A 206 5.58 9.77 10.41
C LEU A 206 5.47 9.30 11.87
N ASN A 207 6.37 9.69 12.76
CA ASN A 207 6.29 9.35 14.19
C ASN A 207 5.36 10.26 15.00
N LYS A 208 4.81 11.32 14.41
CA LYS A 208 3.86 12.21 15.11
C LYS A 208 2.58 11.45 15.49
N THR A 209 2.16 11.61 16.73
CA THR A 209 0.89 11.09 17.30
C THR A 209 -0.16 12.18 17.52
N THR A 210 0.15 13.41 17.10
CA THR A 210 -0.74 14.58 17.16
C THR A 210 -0.50 15.45 15.92
N GLY A 211 -1.44 16.33 15.59
CA GLY A 211 -1.38 17.15 14.38
C GLY A 211 -1.84 16.41 13.13
N GLY A 212 -1.36 16.79 11.96
CA GLY A 212 -1.87 16.27 10.69
C GLY A 212 -3.33 16.66 10.41
N PRO A 213 -3.95 16.10 9.35
CA PRO A 213 -5.25 16.55 8.87
C PRO A 213 -6.42 16.34 9.84
N ASP A 214 -6.35 15.34 10.72
CA ASP A 214 -7.40 14.99 11.67
C ASP A 214 -6.97 15.16 13.15
N GLY A 215 -5.81 15.76 13.39
CA GLY A 215 -5.26 16.00 14.71
C GLY A 215 -4.61 14.79 15.38
N LYS A 216 -4.57 13.60 14.74
CA LYS A 216 -4.03 12.35 15.30
C LYS A 216 -2.59 12.03 14.90
N GLY A 217 -1.96 12.91 14.11
CA GLY A 217 -0.64 12.68 13.55
C GLY A 217 -0.66 11.66 12.40
N TYR A 218 0.47 11.00 12.19
CA TYR A 218 0.72 10.14 11.03
C TYR A 218 1.11 8.70 11.39
N ARG A 219 1.42 8.43 12.66
CA ARG A 219 1.97 7.13 13.10
C ARG A 219 1.07 5.94 12.74
N ASP A 220 -0.24 6.11 12.87
CA ASP A 220 -1.19 5.02 12.66
C ASP A 220 -1.41 4.67 11.18
N GLY A 221 -0.93 5.54 10.28
CA GLY A 221 -0.95 5.35 8.83
C GLY A 221 0.28 4.66 8.26
N LEU A 222 1.28 4.35 9.09
CA LEU A 222 2.52 3.67 8.70
C LEU A 222 2.53 2.22 9.19
N VAL A 223 2.92 1.29 8.31
CA VAL A 223 3.25 -0.09 8.65
C VAL A 223 4.61 -0.46 8.07
N TYR A 224 5.39 -1.23 8.83
CA TYR A 224 6.68 -1.77 8.39
C TYR A 224 6.56 -3.24 7.99
N LEU A 225 6.98 -3.57 6.78
CA LEU A 225 7.14 -4.96 6.33
C LEU A 225 8.49 -5.53 6.77
N PRO A 226 8.65 -6.87 6.77
CA PRO A 226 9.97 -7.47 6.75
C PRO A 226 10.79 -6.86 5.60
N ARG A 227 11.96 -6.30 5.91
CA ARG A 227 12.76 -5.58 4.92
C ARG A 227 13.10 -6.46 3.72
N THR A 228 13.41 -7.73 3.94
CA THR A 228 13.71 -8.71 2.89
C THR A 228 12.54 -8.97 1.93
N TRP A 229 11.33 -8.51 2.22
CA TRP A 229 10.24 -8.70 1.28
C TRP A 229 10.30 -7.75 0.10
N ILE A 230 10.64 -6.49 0.36
CA ILE A 230 10.55 -5.41 -0.62
C ILE A 230 11.87 -4.66 -0.82
N ASN A 231 12.89 -4.94 -0.01
CA ASN A 231 14.09 -4.11 0.10
C ASN A 231 15.30 -4.92 0.58
N THR A 232 15.55 -6.07 -0.04
CA THR A 232 16.74 -6.91 0.25
C THR A 232 18.02 -6.22 -0.16
N TYR A 233 19.02 -6.22 0.71
CA TYR A 233 20.30 -5.56 0.47
C TYR A 233 21.34 -6.50 -0.13
N GLU A 234 22.12 -5.93 -1.05
CA GLU A 234 23.46 -6.39 -1.32
C GLU A 234 24.42 -5.76 -0.30
N TRP A 235 25.16 -6.60 0.42
CA TRP A 235 26.30 -6.19 1.24
C TRP A 235 27.60 -6.41 0.47
N LYS A 236 28.70 -5.80 0.95
CA LYS A 236 30.04 -5.91 0.35
C LYS A 236 30.49 -7.35 0.03
N HIS A 237 30.01 -8.33 0.79
CA HIS A 237 30.45 -9.73 0.67
C HIS A 237 29.31 -10.74 0.52
N ALA A 238 28.05 -10.29 0.50
CA ALA A 238 26.91 -11.20 0.43
C ALA A 238 25.62 -10.47 0.06
N TYR A 239 24.79 -11.15 -0.72
CA TYR A 239 23.37 -10.86 -0.81
C TYR A 239 22.67 -11.38 0.44
N GLU A 240 21.82 -10.57 1.07
CA GLU A 240 21.12 -11.01 2.29
C GLU A 240 19.88 -11.86 2.03
N GLY A 241 19.33 -11.76 0.83
CA GLY A 241 18.13 -12.47 0.47
C GLY A 241 18.43 -13.90 0.03
N THR A 242 17.42 -14.51 -0.55
CA THR A 242 17.46 -15.84 -1.14
C THR A 242 16.77 -15.81 -2.50
N LYS A 243 16.92 -16.90 -3.25
CA LYS A 243 16.21 -17.09 -4.51
C LYS A 243 14.69 -17.02 -4.26
N GLY A 244 13.99 -16.25 -5.09
CA GLY A 244 12.56 -15.97 -4.95
C GLY A 244 12.24 -14.58 -4.40
N ASN A 245 13.17 -13.87 -3.75
CA ASN A 245 12.97 -12.48 -3.35
C ASN A 245 12.73 -11.56 -4.55
N LEU A 246 11.91 -10.51 -4.36
CA LEU A 246 11.48 -9.59 -5.43
C LEU A 246 12.66 -8.87 -6.11
N LEU A 247 13.53 -8.25 -5.33
CA LEU A 247 14.55 -7.32 -5.83
C LEU A 247 15.87 -7.45 -5.07
N VAL A 248 16.85 -6.62 -5.40
CA VAL A 248 18.05 -6.34 -4.61
C VAL A 248 18.32 -4.84 -4.65
N HIS A 249 18.77 -4.26 -3.54
CA HIS A 249 19.07 -2.84 -3.37
C HIS A 249 20.52 -2.70 -2.90
N PHE A 250 21.23 -1.68 -3.40
CA PHE A 250 22.66 -1.45 -3.14
C PHE A 250 22.95 -0.20 -2.27
N PRO A 251 22.31 -0.02 -1.10
CA PRO A 251 22.46 1.19 -0.31
C PRO A 251 23.83 1.23 0.39
N GLY A 252 24.43 2.42 0.43
CA GLY A 252 25.63 2.68 1.24
C GLY A 252 26.91 1.94 0.78
N LEU A 253 26.92 1.35 -0.42
CA LEU A 253 28.12 0.71 -0.99
C LEU A 253 29.05 1.70 -1.73
N GLU A 254 28.70 2.98 -1.80
CA GLU A 254 29.48 4.01 -2.51
C GLU A 254 29.88 3.52 -3.92
N ASP A 255 31.17 3.56 -4.27
CA ASP A 255 31.69 3.07 -5.56
C ASP A 255 31.85 1.55 -5.63
N GLU A 256 31.84 0.84 -4.49
CA GLU A 256 31.82 -0.62 -4.48
C GLU A 256 30.50 -1.16 -5.07
N ARG A 257 29.44 -0.33 -5.17
CA ARG A 257 28.16 -0.76 -5.76
C ARG A 257 28.28 -1.20 -7.22
N TRP A 258 29.18 -0.59 -8.00
CA TRP A 258 29.20 -0.74 -9.47
C TRP A 258 29.45 -2.18 -9.94
N PRO A 259 30.49 -2.89 -9.47
CA PRO A 259 30.69 -4.29 -9.84
C PRO A 259 29.55 -5.21 -9.38
N HIS A 260 28.96 -4.96 -8.21
CA HIS A 260 27.83 -5.74 -7.71
C HIS A 260 26.58 -5.55 -8.59
N MET A 261 26.23 -4.29 -8.90
CA MET A 261 25.15 -3.97 -9.81
C MET A 261 25.37 -4.60 -11.19
N SER A 262 26.57 -4.50 -11.75
CA SER A 262 26.88 -5.10 -13.05
C SER A 262 26.64 -6.61 -13.03
N THR A 263 27.12 -7.30 -11.98
CA THR A 263 26.95 -8.74 -11.83
C THR A 263 25.48 -9.14 -11.77
N TRP A 264 24.69 -8.45 -10.95
CA TRP A 264 23.25 -8.70 -10.84
C TRP A 264 22.49 -8.41 -12.13
N LEU A 265 22.82 -7.30 -12.81
CA LEU A 265 22.23 -6.96 -14.10
C LEU A 265 22.54 -8.02 -15.16
N ASP A 266 23.78 -8.50 -15.21
CA ASP A 266 24.17 -9.55 -16.15
C ASP A 266 23.40 -10.86 -15.87
N ILE A 267 23.20 -11.23 -14.61
CA ILE A 267 22.38 -12.38 -14.22
C ILE A 267 20.93 -12.23 -14.72
N VAL A 268 20.25 -11.13 -14.36
CA VAL A 268 18.82 -10.97 -14.68
C VAL A 268 18.54 -10.69 -16.16
N GLU A 269 19.55 -10.26 -16.93
CA GLU A 269 19.42 -10.02 -18.36
C GLU A 269 19.79 -11.25 -19.21
N THR A 270 20.71 -12.10 -18.74
CA THR A 270 21.17 -13.27 -19.51
C THR A 270 20.49 -14.57 -19.11
N LYS A 271 20.12 -14.72 -17.85
CA LYS A 271 19.53 -15.94 -17.27
C LYS A 271 18.46 -15.64 -16.22
N PRO A 272 17.39 -14.90 -16.57
CA PRO A 272 16.35 -14.52 -15.62
C PRO A 272 15.72 -15.74 -14.90
N GLU A 273 15.65 -16.90 -15.55
CA GLU A 273 15.13 -18.15 -15.00
C GLU A 273 15.94 -18.72 -13.83
N GLU A 274 17.21 -18.31 -13.67
CA GLU A 274 18.02 -18.72 -12.52
C GLU A 274 17.51 -18.12 -11.21
N TRP A 275 16.82 -16.97 -11.26
CA TRP A 275 16.31 -16.25 -10.08
C TRP A 275 14.79 -16.10 -10.04
N GLU A 276 14.12 -16.25 -11.19
CA GLU A 276 12.67 -16.26 -11.24
C GLU A 276 12.10 -17.50 -10.53
N VAL A 277 11.24 -17.26 -9.53
CA VAL A 277 10.47 -18.28 -8.83
C VAL A 277 9.00 -17.86 -8.87
N PRO A 278 8.09 -18.69 -9.41
CA PRO A 278 6.66 -18.38 -9.43
C PRO A 278 6.13 -18.01 -8.04
N LEU A 279 5.21 -17.06 -7.98
CA LEU A 279 4.65 -16.56 -6.72
C LEU A 279 4.13 -17.70 -5.83
N GLU A 280 3.48 -18.70 -6.42
CA GLU A 280 2.88 -19.86 -5.75
C GLU A 280 3.94 -20.78 -5.10
N GLU A 281 5.17 -20.74 -5.59
CA GLU A 281 6.31 -21.49 -5.05
C GLU A 281 7.12 -20.68 -4.02
N THR A 282 6.78 -19.41 -3.84
CA THR A 282 7.38 -18.56 -2.79
C THR A 282 6.55 -18.55 -1.51
N TRP A 283 7.15 -18.10 -0.42
CA TRP A 283 6.47 -17.89 0.86
C TRP A 283 5.56 -16.65 0.86
N TYR A 284 5.72 -15.73 -0.10
CA TYR A 284 5.11 -14.40 -0.06
C TYR A 284 3.58 -14.45 0.05
N MET A 285 2.91 -15.34 -0.68
CA MET A 285 1.44 -15.42 -0.65
C MET A 285 0.89 -15.76 0.73
N HIS A 286 1.48 -16.76 1.39
CA HIS A 286 1.05 -17.16 2.72
C HIS A 286 1.45 -16.11 3.77
N GLU A 287 2.70 -15.65 3.74
CA GLU A 287 3.21 -14.75 4.77
C GLU A 287 2.56 -13.37 4.70
N SER A 288 2.34 -12.80 3.51
CA SER A 288 1.65 -11.50 3.36
C SER A 288 0.22 -11.54 3.88
N ARG A 289 -0.54 -12.60 3.55
CA ARG A 289 -1.90 -12.81 4.07
C ARG A 289 -1.90 -12.92 5.59
N SER A 290 -0.98 -13.72 6.14
CA SER A 290 -0.83 -13.91 7.59
C SER A 290 -0.46 -12.59 8.29
N PHE A 291 0.48 -11.83 7.72
CA PHE A 291 0.89 -10.53 8.21
C PHE A 291 -0.29 -9.55 8.27
N TRP A 292 -1.00 -9.35 7.16
CA TRP A 292 -2.14 -8.43 7.14
C TRP A 292 -3.31 -8.89 8.02
N GLY A 293 -3.48 -10.20 8.19
CA GLY A 293 -4.39 -10.77 9.19
C GLY A 293 -4.06 -10.31 10.61
N ARG A 294 -2.80 -10.45 11.03
CA ARG A 294 -2.33 -9.96 12.34
C ARG A 294 -2.49 -8.46 12.50
N ILE A 295 -2.18 -7.67 11.47
CA ILE A 295 -2.37 -6.21 11.50
C ILE A 295 -3.84 -5.86 11.75
N ARG A 296 -4.76 -6.51 11.02
CA ARG A 296 -6.21 -6.32 11.18
C ARG A 296 -6.67 -6.64 12.61
N GLU A 297 -6.25 -7.79 13.13
CA GLU A 297 -6.60 -8.24 14.48
C GLU A 297 -6.05 -7.30 15.55
N ALA A 298 -4.78 -6.89 15.43
CA ALA A 298 -4.16 -5.94 16.35
C ALA A 298 -4.90 -4.60 16.38
N LYS A 299 -5.24 -4.02 15.22
CA LYS A 299 -5.99 -2.74 15.16
C LYS A 299 -7.37 -2.87 15.79
N LYS A 300 -8.06 -4.00 15.58
CA LYS A 300 -9.36 -4.30 16.20
C LYS A 300 -9.22 -4.43 17.73
N ALA A 301 -8.21 -5.13 18.21
CA ALA A 301 -7.94 -5.32 19.63
C ALA A 301 -7.63 -3.99 20.34
N ILE A 302 -6.76 -3.16 19.76
CA ILE A 302 -6.45 -1.81 20.27
C ILE A 302 -7.72 -0.97 20.38
N SER A 303 -8.50 -0.90 19.30
CA SER A 303 -9.75 -0.12 19.28
C SER A 303 -10.74 -0.60 20.36
N SER A 304 -10.80 -1.92 20.59
CA SER A 304 -11.65 -2.52 21.61
C SER A 304 -11.18 -2.16 23.03
N TYR A 305 -9.87 -2.23 23.29
CA TYR A 305 -9.31 -1.83 24.59
C TYR A 305 -9.53 -0.34 24.89
N GLU A 306 -9.37 0.53 23.91
CA GLU A 306 -9.63 1.96 24.06
C GLU A 306 -11.12 2.26 24.32
N ALA A 307 -12.03 1.49 23.70
CA ALA A 307 -13.45 1.62 23.99
C ALA A 307 -13.77 1.15 25.42
N LEU A 308 -13.24 -0.01 25.82
CA LEU A 308 -13.42 -0.56 27.17
C LEU A 308 -12.85 0.37 28.26
N SER A 309 -11.68 0.96 28.03
CA SER A 309 -11.07 1.88 29.00
C SER A 309 -11.89 3.15 29.21
N LYS A 310 -12.56 3.66 28.16
CA LYS A 310 -13.44 4.84 28.24
C LYS A 310 -14.72 4.60 29.04
N ILE A 311 -15.30 3.39 28.96
CA ILE A 311 -16.53 3.05 29.69
C ILE A 311 -16.26 2.49 31.09
N THR A 312 -15.03 2.08 31.38
CA THR A 312 -14.62 1.58 32.70
C THR A 312 -14.34 2.75 33.65
N SER A 313 -14.79 2.63 34.91
CA SER A 313 -14.54 3.63 35.96
C SER A 313 -13.05 4.00 36.06
N SER A 314 -12.78 5.29 36.24
CA SER A 314 -11.41 5.84 36.28
C SER A 314 -10.56 5.28 37.43
N SER A 315 -11.17 4.80 38.52
CA SER A 315 -10.46 4.20 39.66
C SER A 315 -10.29 2.67 39.54
N SER A 316 -10.69 2.08 38.40
CA SER A 316 -10.67 0.64 38.22
C SER A 316 -9.30 0.15 37.74
N ARG A 317 -8.76 -0.87 38.42
CA ARG A 317 -7.58 -1.62 37.97
C ARG A 317 -7.75 -2.20 36.57
N ASN A 318 -8.98 -2.48 36.13
CA ASN A 318 -9.24 -3.00 34.78
C ASN A 318 -9.01 -1.93 33.70
N ARG A 319 -9.32 -0.66 33.99
CA ARG A 319 -9.05 0.44 33.05
C ARG A 319 -7.56 0.57 32.78
N GLU A 320 -6.75 0.59 33.84
CA GLU A 320 -5.29 0.65 33.73
C GLU A 320 -4.73 -0.53 32.90
N ARG A 321 -5.30 -1.73 33.08
CA ARG A 321 -4.93 -2.92 32.30
C ARG A 321 -5.27 -2.77 30.82
N PHE A 322 -6.46 -2.29 30.48
CA PHE A 322 -6.85 -2.07 29.08
C PHE A 322 -6.00 -0.99 28.42
N GLU A 323 -5.73 0.13 29.11
CA GLU A 323 -4.86 1.18 28.58
C GLU A 323 -3.42 0.68 28.40
N LEU A 324 -2.89 -0.11 29.34
CA LEU A 324 -1.56 -0.71 29.20
C LEU A 324 -1.51 -1.68 28.02
N ALA A 325 -2.51 -2.56 27.89
CA ALA A 325 -2.55 -3.54 26.80
C ALA A 325 -2.67 -2.86 25.42
N ALA A 326 -3.49 -1.82 25.28
CA ALA A 326 -3.55 -1.01 24.06
C ALA A 326 -2.20 -0.36 23.72
N ARG A 327 -1.50 0.20 24.72
CA ARG A 327 -0.19 0.81 24.52
C ARG A 327 0.88 -0.19 24.10
N GLU A 328 0.97 -1.35 24.77
CA GLU A 328 1.98 -2.37 24.46
C GLU A 328 1.74 -3.02 23.09
N LEU A 329 0.48 -3.37 22.78
CA LEU A 329 0.13 -3.90 21.46
C LEU A 329 0.36 -2.85 20.37
N GLY A 330 -0.02 -1.58 20.62
CA GLY A 330 0.27 -0.48 19.70
C GLY A 330 1.76 -0.27 19.47
N LYS A 331 2.59 -0.40 20.52
CA LYS A 331 4.05 -0.32 20.39
C LYS A 331 4.59 -1.40 19.45
N VAL A 332 4.21 -2.67 19.65
CA VAL A 332 4.65 -3.77 18.77
C VAL A 332 4.14 -3.56 17.35
N LEU A 333 2.88 -3.15 17.17
CA LEU A 333 2.28 -2.87 15.87
C LEU A 333 3.02 -1.79 15.08
N HIS A 334 3.54 -0.74 15.73
CA HIS A 334 4.24 0.35 15.06
C HIS A 334 5.76 0.14 14.96
N GLU A 335 6.37 -0.52 15.94
CA GLU A 335 7.83 -0.64 16.00
C GLU A 335 8.35 -1.90 15.31
N THR A 336 7.69 -3.03 15.51
CA THR A 336 8.14 -4.35 15.04
C THR A 336 6.99 -5.24 14.54
N PRO A 337 6.08 -4.75 13.67
CA PRO A 337 4.94 -5.56 13.19
C PRO A 337 5.36 -6.81 12.39
N PHE A 338 6.59 -6.82 11.89
CA PHE A 338 7.21 -7.97 11.21
C PHE A 338 7.64 -9.09 12.16
N ASP A 339 7.72 -8.84 13.48
CA ASP A 339 7.86 -9.88 14.49
C ASP A 339 6.49 -10.54 14.72
N GLY A 340 6.18 -11.53 13.87
CA GLY A 340 4.87 -12.17 13.84
C GLY A 340 4.54 -12.92 15.14
N GLU A 341 5.54 -13.49 15.81
CA GLU A 341 5.36 -14.20 17.09
C GLU A 341 5.02 -13.22 18.20
N LEU A 342 5.81 -12.13 18.34
CA LEU A 342 5.55 -11.11 19.35
C LEU A 342 4.21 -10.41 19.12
N LEU A 343 3.88 -10.08 17.87
CA LEU A 343 2.60 -9.45 17.55
C LEU A 343 1.42 -10.38 17.88
N GLN A 344 1.53 -11.67 17.52
CA GLN A 344 0.50 -12.65 17.85
C GLN A 344 0.34 -12.82 19.35
N GLN A 345 1.45 -12.91 20.10
CA GLN A 345 1.43 -12.99 21.55
C GLN A 345 0.67 -11.82 22.18
N ARG A 346 0.88 -10.58 21.70
CA ARG A 346 0.16 -9.40 22.18
C ARG A 346 -1.32 -9.38 21.81
N ILE A 347 -1.69 -9.98 20.68
CA ILE A 347 -3.10 -10.18 20.30
C ILE A 347 -3.74 -11.24 21.21
N ASP A 348 -3.03 -12.31 21.54
CA ASP A 348 -3.55 -13.37 22.41
C ASP A 348 -3.74 -12.89 23.85
N ASP A 349 -2.85 -12.02 24.34
CA ASP A 349 -3.03 -11.29 25.62
C ASP A 349 -4.39 -10.55 25.65
N TRP A 350 -4.90 -10.08 24.50
CA TRP A 350 -6.25 -9.50 24.36
C TRP A 350 -7.39 -10.48 24.48
N ASN A 351 -7.27 -11.65 23.85
CA ASN A 351 -8.30 -12.68 23.99
C ASN A 351 -8.47 -13.10 25.47
N VAL A 352 -7.37 -13.20 26.21
CA VAL A 352 -7.39 -13.56 27.64
C VAL A 352 -8.01 -12.44 28.49
N LEU A 353 -7.60 -11.17 28.28
CA LEU A 353 -8.12 -10.04 29.06
C LEU A 353 -9.59 -9.74 28.74
N GLY A 354 -10.01 -9.89 27.48
CA GLY A 354 -11.38 -9.70 27.03
C GLY A 354 -12.33 -10.80 27.51
N ALA A 355 -11.89 -12.06 27.60
CA ALA A 355 -12.71 -13.15 28.13
C ALA A 355 -12.98 -13.05 29.64
N ALA A 356 -12.16 -12.28 30.37
CA ALA A 356 -12.27 -12.10 31.82
C ALA A 356 -13.21 -10.96 32.24
N TYR A 357 -13.81 -10.23 31.29
CA TYR A 357 -14.67 -9.07 31.49
C TYR A 357 -15.96 -9.21 30.69
#